data_AF-A0A9D1NSP4-F1
#
_entry.id   AF-A0A9D1NSP4-F1
#
_cell.length_a   1.000
_cell.length_b   1.000
_cell.length_c   1.000
_cell.angle_alpha   90.00
_cell.angle_beta   90.00
_cell.angle_gamma   90.00
#
_symmetry.space_group_name_H-M   'P 1'
#
loop_
_entity.id
_entity.type
_entity.pdbx_description
1 polymer ?
#
loop_
_entity_poly.entity_id
_entity_poly.type
_entity_poly.pdbx_seq_one_letter_code
_entity_poly.pdbx_strand_id
1 'polypeptide(L)'
;MGTSTNRIESGYLLSNGTALLENEKDENGFYVGGNYVNGEYLKSQERYEPVRNKDGAITGFRQMSAYLHQFSGEEQKLIFQYALNTKNKLLEDLEQILKIVKNQQLRQLVSGTCEKFARIPDRECIRLMADIRAAYKERNLESIRQRQKAAQRKPAMRKRKRSLER
;
A
#
# COMPACT_ATOMS: atom_id res chain seq x y z
N MET A 1 -6.39 -26.80 30.42
CA MET A 1 -7.54 -25.92 30.10
C MET A 1 -7.00 -24.73 29.33
N GLY A 2 -7.08 -24.77 27.99
CA GLY A 2 -6.54 -23.72 27.13
C GLY A 2 -7.38 -22.46 27.23
N THR A 3 -6.76 -21.35 27.60
CA THR A 3 -7.40 -20.03 27.51
C THR A 3 -7.45 -19.63 26.05
N SER A 4 -8.52 -20.01 25.36
CA SER A 4 -8.89 -19.44 24.07
C SER A 4 -9.18 -17.96 24.29
N THR A 5 -8.14 -17.15 24.25
CA THR A 5 -8.25 -15.71 24.08
C THR A 5 -8.90 -15.51 22.72
N ASN A 6 -10.24 -15.41 22.72
CA ASN A 6 -11.00 -14.82 21.61
C ASN A 6 -10.51 -13.39 21.46
N ARG A 7 -9.38 -13.20 20.77
CA ARG A 7 -8.98 -11.92 20.24
C ARG A 7 -10.08 -11.58 19.24
N ILE A 8 -10.96 -10.66 19.63
CA ILE A 8 -11.83 -9.98 18.68
C ILE A 8 -10.87 -9.21 17.76
N GLU A 9 -10.44 -9.86 16.67
CA GLU A 9 -9.56 -9.22 15.71
C GLU A 9 -10.33 -8.06 15.09
N SER A 10 -9.83 -6.84 15.31
CA SER A 10 -10.43 -5.65 14.72
C SER A 10 -10.30 -5.78 13.20
N GLY A 11 -11.41 -5.62 12.50
CA GLY A 11 -11.49 -5.83 11.07
C GLY A 11 -12.77 -5.26 10.46
N TYR A 12 -12.87 -5.39 9.16
CA TYR A 12 -13.98 -4.88 8.36
C TYR A 12 -14.60 -6.04 7.58
N LEU A 13 -15.92 -6.14 7.60
CA LEU A 13 -16.65 -7.06 6.74
C LEU A 13 -17.21 -6.26 5.56
N LEU A 14 -16.78 -6.62 4.35
CA LEU A 14 -17.27 -6.01 3.12
C LEU A 14 -18.66 -6.58 2.77
N SER A 15 -19.45 -5.81 2.02
CA SER A 15 -20.82 -6.21 1.62
C SER A 15 -20.86 -7.46 0.73
N ASN A 16 -19.74 -7.85 0.12
CA ASN A 16 -19.59 -9.08 -0.65
C ASN A 16 -19.28 -10.31 0.22
N GLY A 17 -19.20 -10.16 1.55
CA GLY A 17 -18.89 -11.22 2.50
C GLY A 17 -17.40 -11.38 2.83
N THR A 18 -16.50 -10.64 2.16
CA THR A 18 -15.06 -10.71 2.44
C THR A 18 -14.73 -9.99 3.75
N ALA A 19 -14.04 -10.70 4.65
CA ALA A 19 -13.47 -10.14 5.86
C ALA A 19 -12.05 -9.59 5.60
N LEU A 20 -11.75 -8.43 6.19
CA LEU A 20 -10.47 -7.74 6.15
C LEU A 20 -10.01 -7.50 7.59
N LEU A 21 -8.97 -8.21 8.04
CA LEU A 21 -8.50 -8.09 9.42
C LEU A 21 -7.29 -7.14 9.52
N GLU A 22 -7.20 -6.36 10.59
CA GLU A 22 -6.09 -5.43 10.82
C GLU A 22 -4.73 -6.14 10.93
N ASN A 23 -4.72 -7.33 11.54
CA ASN A 23 -3.51 -8.16 11.70
C ASN A 23 -3.09 -8.86 10.41
N GLU A 24 -4.01 -8.96 9.45
CA GLU A 24 -3.83 -9.66 8.19
C GLU A 24 -3.44 -8.69 7.08
N LYS A 25 -2.60 -7.71 7.41
CA LYS A 25 -2.01 -6.81 6.42
C LYS A 25 -0.75 -7.45 5.85
N ASP A 26 -0.58 -7.32 4.55
CA ASP A 26 0.64 -7.70 3.86
C ASP A 26 1.82 -6.81 4.29
N GLU A 27 3.06 -7.16 3.95
CA GLU A 27 4.25 -6.34 4.22
C GLU A 27 4.13 -4.93 3.62
N ASN A 28 3.37 -4.83 2.54
CA ASN A 28 3.05 -3.58 1.87
C ASN A 28 1.87 -2.84 2.52
N GLY A 29 1.30 -3.29 3.63
CA GLY A 29 0.21 -2.62 4.35
C GLY A 29 -1.19 -2.74 3.70
N PHE A 30 -1.35 -3.55 2.66
CA PHE A 30 -2.66 -3.86 2.08
C PHE A 30 -3.39 -4.90 2.93
N TYR A 31 -4.70 -4.78 3.09
CA TYR A 31 -5.50 -5.82 3.75
C TYR A 31 -5.58 -7.04 2.87
N VAL A 32 -5.32 -8.21 3.45
CA VAL A 32 -5.58 -9.48 2.81
C VAL A 32 -7.06 -9.81 2.97
N GLY A 33 -7.76 -9.98 1.85
CA GLY A 33 -9.13 -10.50 1.87
C GLY A 33 -9.16 -11.93 2.37
N GLY A 34 -10.17 -12.30 3.13
CA GLY A 34 -10.41 -13.69 3.52
C GLY A 34 -11.86 -13.93 3.87
N ASN A 35 -12.21 -15.19 4.01
CA ASN A 35 -13.55 -15.61 4.41
C ASN A 35 -13.44 -16.56 5.61
N TYR A 36 -14.41 -16.50 6.52
CA TYR A 36 -14.52 -17.46 7.59
C TYR A 36 -15.24 -18.71 7.07
N VAL A 37 -14.51 -19.83 7.00
CA VAL A 37 -15.06 -21.13 6.63
C VAL A 37 -14.91 -22.04 7.85
N ASN A 38 -16.02 -22.55 8.37
CA ASN A 38 -16.04 -23.40 9.57
C ASN A 38 -15.37 -22.76 10.81
N GLY A 39 -15.40 -21.43 10.92
CA GLY A 39 -14.76 -20.70 12.02
C GLY A 39 -13.25 -20.44 11.82
N GLU A 40 -12.66 -20.92 10.72
CA GLU A 40 -11.27 -20.65 10.36
C GLU A 40 -11.19 -19.53 9.31
N TYR A 41 -10.24 -18.61 9.49
CA TYR A 41 -10.01 -17.53 8.53
C TYR A 41 -9.18 -18.03 7.36
N LEU A 42 -9.79 -18.14 6.19
CA LEU A 42 -9.12 -18.56 4.97
C LEU A 42 -8.71 -17.32 4.15
N LYS A 43 -7.41 -17.07 4.06
CA LYS A 43 -6.84 -15.97 3.27
C LYS A 43 -7.09 -16.20 1.78
N SER A 44 -7.62 -15.18 1.12
CA SER A 44 -7.74 -15.09 -0.33
C SER A 44 -6.51 -14.39 -0.93
N GLN A 45 -6.36 -14.52 -2.25
CA GLN A 45 -5.29 -13.82 -2.99
C GLN A 45 -5.58 -12.33 -3.19
N GLU A 46 -6.80 -11.89 -2.86
CA GLU A 46 -7.26 -10.54 -3.03
C GLU A 46 -6.62 -9.60 -2.02
N ARG A 47 -6.21 -8.43 -2.49
CA ARG A 47 -5.63 -7.36 -1.69
C ARG A 47 -6.54 -6.14 -1.75
N TYR A 48 -6.71 -5.46 -0.63
CA TYR A 48 -7.59 -4.31 -0.51
C TYR A 48 -6.81 -3.12 0.08
N GLU A 49 -6.91 -1.96 -0.59
CA GLU A 49 -6.38 -0.69 -0.07
C GLU A 49 -7.51 0.08 0.62
N PRO A 50 -7.32 0.54 1.87
CA PRO A 50 -8.30 1.39 2.53
C PRO A 50 -8.37 2.74 1.83
N VAL A 51 -9.56 3.11 1.36
CA VAL A 51 -9.81 4.45 0.78
C VAL A 51 -10.20 5.39 1.91
N ARG A 52 -9.42 6.45 2.09
CA ARG A 52 -9.65 7.43 3.16
C ARG A 52 -10.22 8.73 2.62
N ASN A 53 -11.10 9.36 3.40
CA ASN A 53 -11.60 10.70 3.10
C ASN A 53 -10.59 11.80 3.49
N LYS A 54 -10.98 13.07 3.31
CA LYS A 54 -10.13 14.23 3.64
C LYS A 54 -9.72 14.26 5.13
N ASP A 55 -10.58 13.74 6.00
CA ASP A 55 -10.39 13.66 7.45
C ASP A 55 -9.51 12.47 7.88
N GLY A 56 -9.18 11.57 6.96
CA GLY A 56 -8.37 10.36 7.21
C GLY A 56 -9.18 9.16 7.69
N ALA A 57 -10.50 9.26 7.74
CA ALA A 57 -11.37 8.13 8.07
C ALA A 57 -11.51 7.20 6.84
N ILE A 58 -11.46 5.89 7.08
CA ILE A 58 -11.68 4.88 6.04
C ILE A 58 -13.16 4.94 5.63
N THR A 59 -13.42 5.29 4.38
CA THR A 59 -14.77 5.34 3.79
C THR A 59 -15.12 4.09 3.00
N GLY A 60 -14.13 3.27 2.67
CA GLY A 60 -14.32 2.03 1.95
C GLY A 60 -13.00 1.37 1.61
N PHE A 61 -13.08 0.30 0.84
CA PHE A 61 -11.92 -0.48 0.42
C PHE A 61 -11.91 -0.61 -1.09
N ARG A 62 -10.75 -0.36 -1.69
CA ARG A 62 -10.54 -0.61 -3.11
C ARG A 62 -9.90 -1.98 -3.27
N GLN A 63 -10.57 -2.86 -3.99
CA GLN A 63 -9.99 -4.13 -4.42
C GLN A 63 -8.88 -3.85 -5.43
N MET A 64 -7.66 -4.29 -5.11
CA MET A 64 -6.49 -4.17 -5.97
C MET A 64 -6.52 -5.25 -7.06
N SER A 65 -5.75 -5.02 -8.13
CA SER A 65 -5.47 -6.05 -9.13
C SER A 65 -4.97 -7.35 -8.49
N ALA A 66 -5.48 -8.48 -8.99
CA ALA A 66 -5.07 -9.81 -8.55
C ALA A 66 -3.57 -10.05 -8.77
N TYR A 67 -2.91 -9.33 -9.67
CA TYR A 67 -1.47 -9.49 -9.92
C TYR A 67 -0.60 -8.74 -8.91
N LEU A 68 -1.18 -7.89 -8.05
CA LEU A 68 -0.41 -7.09 -7.09
C LEU A 68 0.46 -7.95 -6.16
N HIS A 69 -0.06 -9.10 -5.71
CA HIS A 69 0.67 -10.02 -4.82
C HIS A 69 1.90 -10.66 -5.47
N GLN A 70 2.03 -10.61 -6.80
CA GLN A 70 3.21 -11.14 -7.51
C GLN A 70 4.38 -10.16 -7.49
N PHE A 71 4.14 -8.89 -7.15
CA PHE A 71 5.15 -7.85 -7.10
C PHE A 71 5.55 -7.54 -5.66
N SER A 72 6.85 -7.54 -5.38
CA SER A 72 7.39 -7.09 -4.11
C SER A 72 7.17 -5.60 -3.90
N GLY A 73 7.31 -5.13 -2.66
CA GLY A 73 7.19 -3.70 -2.36
C GLY A 73 8.19 -2.82 -3.11
N GLU A 74 9.35 -3.35 -3.49
CA GLU A 74 10.33 -2.63 -4.31
C GLU A 74 9.91 -2.56 -5.77
N GLU A 75 9.38 -3.66 -6.32
CA GLU A 75 8.83 -3.68 -7.68
C GLU A 75 7.62 -2.73 -7.79
N GLN A 76 6.74 -2.71 -6.79
CA GLN A 76 5.59 -1.79 -6.75
C GLN A 76 6.02 -0.32 -6.68
N LYS A 77 7.07 0.02 -5.93
CA LYS A 77 7.65 1.37 -5.89
C LYS A 77 8.27 1.76 -7.23
N LEU A 78 8.99 0.84 -7.87
CA LEU A 78 9.55 1.03 -9.20
C LEU A 78 8.43 1.31 -10.22
N ILE A 79 7.37 0.50 -10.20
CA ILE A 79 6.18 0.72 -11.03
C ILE A 79 5.56 2.07 -10.74
N PHE A 80 5.38 2.45 -9.47
CA PHE A 80 4.85 3.76 -9.12
C PHE A 80 5.67 4.91 -9.71
N GLN A 81 7.00 4.79 -9.70
CA GLN A 81 7.93 5.78 -10.22
C GLN A 81 7.90 5.89 -11.75
N TYR A 82 7.78 4.77 -12.48
CA TYR A 82 7.93 4.70 -13.94
C TYR A 82 6.65 4.38 -14.73
N ALA A 83 5.51 4.11 -14.07
CA ALA A 83 4.25 3.75 -14.74
C ALA A 83 3.63 4.92 -15.49
N LEU A 84 4.20 5.34 -16.61
CA LEU A 84 3.67 6.41 -17.45
C LEU A 84 2.62 5.87 -18.42
N ASN A 85 1.37 5.83 -17.95
CA ASN A 85 0.10 5.64 -18.67
C ASN A 85 -0.08 4.36 -19.54
N THR A 86 0.97 3.72 -20.04
CA THR A 86 0.91 2.56 -20.93
C THR A 86 1.99 1.53 -20.59
N LYS A 87 1.69 0.25 -20.81
CA LYS A 87 2.61 -0.88 -20.60
C LYS A 87 3.90 -0.72 -21.41
N ASN A 88 3.78 -0.38 -22.69
CA ASN A 88 4.93 -0.24 -23.59
C ASN A 88 5.90 0.84 -23.11
N LYS A 89 5.39 2.01 -22.72
CA LYS A 89 6.22 3.10 -22.20
C LYS A 89 6.98 2.68 -20.93
N LEU A 90 6.28 2.02 -20.00
CA LEU A 90 6.91 1.49 -18.78
C LEU A 90 8.00 0.46 -19.13
N LEU A 91 7.75 -0.46 -20.05
CA LEU A 91 8.77 -1.43 -20.47
C LEU A 91 9.97 -0.75 -21.13
N GLU A 92 9.76 0.23 -22.00
CA GLU A 92 10.83 1.01 -22.62
C GLU A 92 11.67 1.76 -21.57
N ASP A 93 11.04 2.42 -20.61
CA ASP A 93 11.72 3.10 -19.51
C ASP A 93 12.54 2.11 -18.66
N LEU A 94 11.96 0.95 -18.33
CA LEU A 94 12.66 -0.10 -17.58
C LEU A 94 13.85 -0.68 -18.37
N GLU A 95 13.72 -0.89 -19.68
CA GLU A 95 14.82 -1.32 -20.55
C GLU A 95 15.95 -0.27 -20.63
N GLN A 96 15.62 1.02 -20.64
CA GLN A 96 16.62 2.08 -20.57
C GLN A 96 17.38 2.05 -19.25
N ILE A 97 16.68 1.83 -18.12
CA ILE A 97 17.33 1.68 -16.81
C ILE A 97 18.29 0.49 -16.81
N LEU A 98 17.92 -0.65 -17.41
CA LEU A 98 18.80 -1.82 -17.52
C LEU A 98 20.11 -1.52 -18.28
N LYS A 99 20.07 -0.60 -19.25
CA LYS A 99 21.26 -0.17 -20.01
C LYS A 99 22.17 0.76 -19.19
N ILE A 100 21.58 1.61 -18.35
CA ILE A 100 22.30 2.64 -17.58
C ILE A 100 22.80 2.08 -16.24
N VAL A 101 22.02 1.22 -15.58
CA VAL A 101 22.31 0.78 -14.22
C VAL A 101 23.40 -0.29 -14.20
N LYS A 102 24.44 -0.04 -13.39
CA LYS A 102 25.51 -1.01 -13.09
C LYS A 102 25.21 -1.84 -11.84
N ASN A 103 24.20 -1.47 -11.06
CA ASN A 103 23.82 -2.18 -9.85
C ASN A 103 23.10 -3.49 -10.20
N GLN A 104 23.72 -4.61 -9.82
CA GLN A 104 23.20 -5.94 -10.12
C GLN A 104 21.86 -6.24 -9.45
N GLN A 105 21.63 -5.74 -8.22
CA GLN A 105 20.34 -5.93 -7.54
C GLN A 105 19.21 -5.18 -8.24
N LEU A 106 19.45 -3.92 -8.61
CA LEU A 106 18.45 -3.13 -9.35
C LEU A 106 18.19 -3.74 -10.73
N ARG A 107 19.23 -4.25 -11.39
CA ARG A 107 19.09 -4.93 -12.68
C ARG A 107 18.23 -6.19 -12.58
N GLN A 108 18.42 -7.00 -11.54
CA GLN A 108 17.58 -8.18 -11.29
C GLN A 108 16.14 -7.79 -10.95
N LEU A 109 15.95 -6.76 -10.13
CA LEU A 109 14.62 -6.23 -9.79
C LEU A 109 13.86 -5.77 -11.03
N VAL A 110 14.50 -4.96 -11.88
CA VAL A 110 13.90 -4.44 -13.12
C VAL A 110 13.62 -5.57 -14.12
N SER A 111 14.56 -6.51 -14.30
CA SER A 111 14.37 -7.66 -15.18
C SER A 111 13.19 -8.52 -14.73
N GLY A 112 13.14 -8.88 -13.44
CA GLY A 112 12.04 -9.66 -12.88
C GLY A 112 10.70 -8.95 -12.98
N THR A 113 10.68 -7.62 -12.81
CA THR A 113 9.49 -6.80 -13.02
C THR A 113 9.02 -6.88 -14.47
N CYS A 114 9.92 -6.68 -15.45
CA CYS A 114 9.59 -6.79 -16.88
C CYS A 114 9.06 -8.16 -17.26
N GLU A 115 9.67 -9.25 -16.78
CA GLU A 115 9.22 -10.62 -17.06
C GLU A 115 7.81 -10.88 -16.51
N LYS A 116 7.51 -10.40 -15.29
CA LYS A 116 6.16 -10.49 -14.71
C LYS A 116 5.17 -9.69 -15.54
N PHE A 117 5.51 -8.45 -15.95
CA PHE A 117 4.65 -7.64 -16.82
C PHE A 117 4.40 -8.26 -18.18
N ALA A 118 5.39 -8.95 -18.76
CA ALA A 118 5.22 -9.65 -20.03
C ALA A 118 4.15 -10.74 -19.95
N ARG A 119 4.02 -11.40 -18.79
CA ARG A 119 3.00 -12.45 -18.54
C ARG A 119 1.60 -11.88 -18.27
N ILE A 120 1.49 -10.60 -17.92
CA ILE A 120 0.21 -9.96 -17.58
C ILE A 120 -0.42 -9.37 -18.85
N PRO A 121 -1.70 -9.68 -19.14
CA PRO A 121 -2.41 -9.08 -20.28
C PRO A 121 -2.54 -7.56 -20.11
N ASP A 122 -2.46 -6.82 -21.21
CA ASP A 122 -2.43 -5.35 -21.22
C ASP A 122 -3.55 -4.69 -20.41
N ARG A 123 -4.75 -5.25 -20.45
CA ARG A 123 -5.91 -4.74 -19.70
C ARG A 123 -5.68 -4.78 -18.19
N GLU A 124 -5.12 -5.89 -17.69
CA GLU A 124 -4.84 -6.07 -16.26
C GLU A 124 -3.61 -5.26 -15.83
N CYS A 125 -2.67 -5.09 -16.74
CA CYS A 125 -1.48 -4.25 -16.57
C CYS A 125 -1.86 -2.77 -16.33
N ILE A 126 -2.79 -2.23 -17.13
CA ILE A 126 -3.30 -0.87 -16.96
C ILE A 126 -3.99 -0.72 -15.60
N ARG A 127 -4.83 -1.68 -15.21
CA ARG A 127 -5.51 -1.69 -13.91
C ARG A 127 -4.50 -1.73 -12.76
N LEU A 128 -3.53 -2.64 -12.82
CA LEU A 128 -2.46 -2.78 -11.82
C LEU A 128 -1.69 -1.47 -11.63
N MET A 129 -1.26 -0.83 -12.72
CA MET A 129 -0.55 0.45 -12.65
C MET A 129 -1.42 1.55 -12.04
N ALA A 130 -2.70 1.62 -12.38
CA ALA A 130 -3.63 2.59 -11.83
C ALA A 130 -3.87 2.36 -10.32
N ASP A 131 -3.99 1.10 -9.90
CA ASP A 131 -4.16 0.72 -8.50
C ASP A 131 -2.92 1.05 -7.67
N ILE A 132 -1.72 0.65 -8.12
CA ILE A 132 -0.45 0.98 -7.48
C ILE A 132 -0.30 2.51 -7.39
N ARG A 133 -0.57 3.24 -8.46
CA ARG A 133 -0.53 4.71 -8.45
C ARG A 133 -1.48 5.31 -7.43
N ALA A 134 -2.70 4.81 -7.33
CA ALA A 134 -3.66 5.33 -6.37
C ALA A 134 -3.21 5.07 -4.92
N ALA A 135 -2.80 3.84 -4.61
CA ALA A 135 -2.38 3.44 -3.26
C ALA A 135 -1.15 4.24 -2.79
N TYR A 136 -0.08 4.25 -3.59
CA TYR A 136 1.16 4.93 -3.20
C TYR A 136 1.02 6.45 -3.21
N LYS A 137 0.19 7.03 -4.09
CA LYS A 137 -0.12 8.48 -4.06
C LYS A 137 -0.87 8.86 -2.79
N GLU A 138 -1.89 8.09 -2.39
CA GLU A 138 -2.67 8.36 -1.19
C GLU A 138 -1.80 8.30 0.07
N ARG A 139 -0.96 7.26 0.20
CA ARG A 139 -0.02 7.12 1.33
C ARG A 139 1.04 8.21 1.39
N ASN A 140 1.57 8.64 0.25
CA ASN A 140 2.53 9.74 0.20
C ASN A 140 1.86 11.08 0.59
N LEU A 141 0.66 11.34 0.10
CA LEU A 141 -0.13 12.52 0.49
C LEU A 141 -0.46 12.50 1.99
N GLU A 142 -0.78 11.33 2.56
CA GLU A 142 -0.99 11.20 3.99
C GLU A 142 0.26 11.49 4.81
N SER A 143 1.42 10.93 4.42
CA SER A 143 2.70 11.22 5.07
C SER A 143 3.00 12.73 5.07
N ILE A 144 2.69 13.42 3.97
CA ILE A 144 2.81 14.88 3.88
C ILE A 144 1.82 15.58 4.82
N ARG A 145 0.54 15.20 4.83
CA ARG A 145 -0.48 15.78 5.73
C ARG A 145 -0.14 15.56 7.21
N GLN A 146 0.33 14.37 7.58
CA GLN A 146 0.71 14.06 8.96
C GLN A 146 1.91 14.91 9.38
N ARG A 147 2.92 15.07 8.52
CA ARG A 147 4.04 15.99 8.75
C ARG A 147 3.58 17.44 8.89
N GLN A 148 2.65 17.90 8.06
CA GLN A 148 2.07 19.25 8.17
C GLN A 148 1.29 19.44 9.48
N LYS A 149 0.44 18.48 9.86
CA LYS A 149 -0.33 18.52 11.12
C LYS A 149 0.58 18.44 12.35
N ALA A 150 1.66 17.66 12.30
CA ALA A 150 2.69 17.60 13.34
C ALA A 150 3.51 18.89 13.43
N ALA A 151 3.85 19.50 12.29
CA ALA A 151 4.53 20.79 12.24
C ALA A 151 3.66 21.94 12.77
N GLN A 152 2.35 21.90 12.48
CA GLN A 152 1.36 22.82 13.06
C GLN A 152 1.09 22.55 14.55
N ARG A 153 1.30 21.30 15.02
CA ARG A 153 1.28 20.91 16.44
C ARG A 153 2.61 21.13 17.16
N LYS A 154 3.45 22.09 16.74
CA LYS A 154 4.55 22.58 17.59
C LYS A 154 3.98 23.44 18.74
N PRO A 155 4.49 23.29 19.98
CA PRO A 155 3.77 23.64 21.20
C PRO A 155 3.76 25.14 21.48
N ALA A 156 2.58 25.68 21.77
CA ALA A 156 2.43 26.92 22.54
C ALA A 156 2.83 26.66 24.00
N MET A 157 4.12 26.48 24.28
CA MET A 157 4.62 26.43 25.66
C MET A 157 6.03 27.02 25.76
N ARG A 158 6.10 28.35 25.75
CA ARG A 158 7.21 29.10 26.35
C ARG A 158 6.78 30.54 26.62
N LYS A 159 6.27 30.80 27.82
CA LYS A 159 6.52 32.00 28.65
C LYS A 159 5.61 31.99 29.88
N ARG A 160 6.09 31.44 30.99
CA ARG A 160 5.84 31.97 32.34
C ARG A 160 6.82 31.36 33.35
N LYS A 161 8.05 31.87 33.31
CA LYS A 161 8.92 32.00 34.47
C LYS A 161 9.60 33.36 34.37
N ARG A 162 9.02 34.37 35.00
CA ARG A 162 9.77 35.52 35.51
C ARG A 162 9.22 35.81 36.89
N SER A 163 10.04 35.47 37.86
CA SER A 163 10.04 35.93 39.23
C SER A 163 9.70 37.42 39.29
N LEU A 164 8.85 37.81 40.23
CA LEU A 164 8.87 39.16 40.77
C LEU A 164 9.10 39.00 42.27
N GLU A 165 10.35 39.17 42.67
CA GLU A 165 10.71 39.69 43.98
C GLU A 165 10.06 41.06 44.15
N ARG A 166 9.37 41.27 45.26
CA ARG A 166 9.33 42.53 46.01
C ARG A 166 8.76 42.28 47.40
#